data_AF-A0A7W1J263-F1
#
_entry.id   AF-A0A7W1J263-F1
#
_cell.length_a   1.000
_cell.length_b   1.000
_cell.length_c   1.000
_cell.angle_alpha   90.00
_cell.angle_beta   90.00
_cell.angle_gamma   90.00
#
_symmetry.space_group_name_H-M   'P 1'
#
loop_
_entity.id
_entity.type
_entity.pdbx_description
1 polymer ?
#
loop_
_entity_poly.entity_id
_entity_poly.type
_entity_poly.pdbx_seq_one_letter_code
_entity_poly.pdbx_strand_id
1 'polypeptide(L)'
;MSTPNESNEQDPVTEQVIIESSDNENDRKGIVPAWLISFGAHAAAVAIMTAVVFGTVEKKEEERAPMRPVELPPIVQEKPPEVRTDIDPTPINIQVTEPTPEPQPVTLIEITDIDPSTAEANADGSPGDPLAVTDVQVGDTGAFMAIGTGNKGAGIFGLRTGPGRIRAARQTGNPETAALRTSSIEAALRWFKRHQSPNGMWDVDQYQANCPDVGMKCEPGVNQAGDADIACTAYAIMCFLGAGYDHITPNKHRPVVAKAVEWLLAQQKADGLFGERNYEHAVATMALAEALGMSNDQRLRTPAQKAVDVVIARQAQDPDAKDKAYAGLAWDYVAPNAARNDTSVSGWSMMALKSALGAGLQVGNSMHGAKVWLERAWKAANPDWKKLDPYQGTSVFPYTFDATSDKVDKEHLSCVGALCAIYLGHHKGDVMLETMANSIMKNDFPTTWPTNTYFLYYNTLAVFQMGDERWKQWDAPVAKLLSDAQRTDDTCFNGSWDYAGTKFHGHDTGRLLSTAYACLSQEVIWRYTRVEKK
;
A
#
# COMPACT_ATOMS: atom_id res chain seq x y z
N MET A 1 36.23 -68.73 -29.25
CA MET A 1 36.71 -69.28 -27.97
C MET A 1 37.07 -68.13 -27.06
N SER A 2 36.58 -68.20 -25.82
CA SER A 2 37.11 -67.57 -24.59
C SER A 2 36.91 -66.07 -24.34
N THR A 3 35.82 -65.82 -23.61
CA THR A 3 35.61 -65.03 -22.37
C THR A 3 36.26 -63.64 -22.12
N PRO A 4 35.51 -62.72 -21.47
CA PRO A 4 35.88 -61.34 -21.16
C PRO A 4 36.22 -61.12 -19.67
N ASN A 5 36.66 -59.92 -19.32
CA ASN A 5 36.64 -59.40 -17.95
C ASN A 5 36.56 -57.86 -17.95
N GLU A 6 35.46 -57.30 -17.45
CA GLU A 6 35.42 -55.92 -16.92
C GLU A 6 34.52 -55.89 -15.67
N SER A 7 35.14 -55.48 -14.58
CA SER A 7 34.62 -55.11 -13.26
C SER A 7 34.41 -53.58 -13.24
N ASN A 8 33.63 -52.89 -12.40
CA ASN A 8 32.99 -53.14 -11.10
C ASN A 8 32.08 -51.93 -10.77
N GLU A 9 31.43 -51.97 -9.59
CA GLU A 9 30.70 -50.93 -8.83
C GLU A 9 29.19 -50.85 -9.13
N GLN A 10 28.31 -51.57 -8.41
CA GLN A 10 27.83 -51.42 -7.01
C GLN A 10 26.84 -50.27 -6.78
N ASP A 11 25.54 -50.58 -6.91
CA ASP A 11 24.41 -49.87 -6.31
C ASP A 11 24.00 -50.53 -4.98
N PRO A 12 23.60 -49.78 -3.94
CA PRO A 12 23.11 -50.37 -2.69
C PRO A 12 21.62 -50.73 -2.72
N VAL A 13 21.38 -51.89 -2.11
CA VAL A 13 20.17 -52.69 -1.95
C VAL A 13 19.02 -51.99 -1.22
N THR A 14 17.80 -52.11 -1.76
CA THR A 14 16.52 -51.90 -1.05
C THR A 14 16.19 -53.08 -0.14
N GLU A 15 16.08 -52.85 1.16
CA GLU A 15 15.67 -53.85 2.16
C GLU A 15 14.13 -53.97 2.18
N GLN A 16 13.61 -55.04 1.60
CA GLN A 16 12.21 -55.46 1.79
C GLN A 16 12.13 -56.33 3.05
N VAL A 17 11.55 -55.78 4.11
CA VAL A 17 11.20 -56.57 5.31
C VAL A 17 9.91 -57.34 5.02
N ILE A 18 10.06 -58.64 4.81
CA ILE A 18 8.98 -59.63 4.80
C ILE A 18 8.57 -59.87 6.26
N ILE A 19 7.31 -59.58 6.61
CA ILE A 19 6.74 -59.99 7.90
C ILE A 19 5.97 -61.29 7.66
N GLU A 20 6.58 -62.40 8.06
CA GLU A 20 5.91 -63.71 8.18
C GLU A 20 4.84 -63.63 9.29
N SER A 21 3.63 -64.05 8.95
CA SER A 21 2.53 -64.25 9.89
C SER A 21 2.72 -65.59 10.59
N SER A 22 2.82 -65.57 11.91
CA SER A 22 2.61 -66.76 12.74
C SER A 22 1.35 -66.55 13.58
N ASP A 23 0.34 -67.33 13.25
CA ASP A 23 -0.90 -67.45 14.00
C ASP A 23 -0.61 -68.05 15.37
N ASN A 24 -1.02 -67.34 16.44
CA ASN A 24 -1.28 -67.98 17.71
C ASN A 24 -2.45 -67.29 18.42
N GLU A 25 -3.63 -67.89 18.27
CA GLU A 25 -4.83 -67.56 19.04
C GLU A 25 -4.62 -67.93 20.51
N ASN A 26 -4.45 -66.93 21.40
CA ASN A 26 -5.02 -66.87 22.76
C ASN A 26 -4.29 -65.87 23.69
N ASP A 27 -4.27 -64.57 23.37
CA ASP A 27 -4.14 -63.54 24.42
C ASP A 27 -4.60 -62.15 23.94
N ARG A 28 -5.91 -61.93 23.83
CA ARG A 28 -6.47 -60.57 23.61
C ARG A 28 -6.65 -59.86 24.95
N LYS A 29 -5.55 -59.34 25.51
CA LYS A 29 -5.64 -58.21 26.44
C LYS A 29 -5.78 -56.93 25.61
N GLY A 30 -6.91 -56.24 25.76
CA GLY A 30 -7.25 -55.05 25.00
C GLY A 30 -6.20 -53.95 25.17
N ILE A 31 -5.36 -53.76 24.15
CA ILE A 31 -4.45 -52.62 24.08
C ILE A 31 -5.28 -51.43 23.59
N VAL A 32 -5.55 -50.48 24.49
CA VAL A 32 -6.18 -49.20 24.12
C VAL A 32 -5.21 -48.48 23.17
N PRO A 33 -5.65 -48.05 21.98
CA PRO A 33 -4.80 -47.31 21.05
C PRO A 33 -4.15 -46.09 21.72
N ALA A 34 -2.84 -45.90 21.54
CA ALA A 34 -2.07 -44.82 22.17
C ALA A 34 -2.66 -43.41 21.91
N TRP A 35 -3.35 -43.22 20.77
CA TRP A 35 -4.02 -41.96 20.44
C TRP A 35 -5.21 -41.65 21.36
N LEU A 36 -5.92 -42.66 21.87
CA LEU A 36 -7.02 -42.47 22.83
C LEU A 36 -6.51 -42.07 24.22
N ILE A 37 -5.35 -42.62 24.63
CA ILE A 37 -4.68 -42.23 25.88
C ILE A 37 -4.18 -40.78 25.77
N SER A 38 -3.56 -40.44 24.63
CA SER A 38 -3.11 -39.06 24.37
C SER A 38 -4.27 -38.06 24.35
N PHE A 39 -5.39 -38.41 23.70
CA PHE A 39 -6.58 -37.57 23.69
C PHE A 39 -7.14 -37.35 25.10
N GLY A 40 -7.22 -38.41 25.91
CA GLY A 40 -7.64 -38.32 27.32
C GLY A 40 -6.72 -37.42 28.15
N ALA A 41 -5.41 -37.53 27.97
CA ALA A 41 -4.43 -36.69 28.66
C ALA A 41 -4.57 -35.20 28.28
N HIS A 42 -4.74 -34.89 26.99
CA HIS A 42 -4.92 -33.51 26.54
C HIS A 42 -6.25 -32.91 27.00
N ALA A 43 -7.34 -33.70 26.96
CA ALA A 43 -8.64 -33.26 27.47
C ALA A 43 -8.58 -32.95 28.98
N ALA A 44 -7.87 -33.77 29.76
CA ALA A 44 -7.66 -33.53 31.18
C ALA A 44 -6.82 -32.26 31.42
N ALA A 45 -5.76 -32.04 30.64
CA ALA A 45 -4.94 -30.83 30.74
C ALA A 45 -5.73 -29.56 30.44
N VAL A 46 -6.57 -29.56 29.39
CA VAL A 46 -7.45 -28.44 29.04
C VAL A 46 -8.47 -28.17 30.14
N ALA A 47 -9.07 -29.22 30.72
CA ALA A 47 -10.02 -29.07 31.82
C ALA A 47 -9.36 -28.46 33.06
N ILE A 48 -8.14 -28.87 33.41
CA ILE A 48 -7.37 -28.32 34.52
C ILE A 48 -7.01 -26.85 34.26
N MET A 49 -6.51 -26.52 33.06
CA MET A 49 -6.20 -25.13 32.70
C MET A 49 -7.45 -24.24 32.75
N THR A 50 -8.58 -24.75 32.27
CA THR A 50 -9.88 -24.05 32.33
C THR A 50 -10.30 -23.82 33.78
N ALA A 51 -10.21 -24.83 34.64
CA ALA A 51 -10.53 -24.70 36.05
C ALA A 51 -9.60 -23.73 36.79
N VAL A 52 -8.31 -23.68 36.43
CA VAL A 52 -7.37 -22.68 36.97
C VAL A 52 -7.79 -21.29 36.53
N VAL A 53 -8.05 -21.05 35.24
CA VAL A 53 -8.48 -19.74 34.73
C VAL A 53 -9.76 -19.26 35.43
N PHE A 54 -10.79 -20.12 35.52
CA PHE A 54 -12.03 -19.72 36.18
C PHE A 54 -11.93 -19.67 37.71
N GLY A 55 -10.94 -20.34 38.32
CA GLY A 55 -10.70 -20.32 39.75
C GLY A 55 -9.77 -19.19 40.23
N THR A 56 -8.92 -18.63 39.36
CA THR A 56 -7.98 -17.54 39.69
C THR A 56 -8.43 -16.17 39.20
N VAL A 57 -9.46 -16.10 38.34
CA VAL A 57 -10.13 -14.83 38.03
C VAL A 57 -10.93 -14.40 39.25
N GLU A 58 -10.33 -13.54 40.08
CA GLU A 58 -11.08 -12.74 41.04
C GLU A 58 -12.16 -11.97 40.28
N LYS A 59 -13.43 -12.30 40.54
CA LYS A 59 -14.53 -11.43 40.16
C LYS A 59 -14.34 -10.12 40.91
N LYS A 60 -13.76 -9.14 40.23
CA LYS A 60 -13.85 -7.75 40.65
C LYS A 60 -15.32 -7.36 40.48
N GLU A 61 -16.10 -7.44 41.55
CA GLU A 61 -17.39 -6.76 41.60
C GLU A 61 -17.10 -5.27 41.41
N GLU A 62 -17.40 -4.74 40.22
CA GLU A 62 -17.51 -3.31 40.03
C GLU A 62 -18.67 -2.82 40.90
N GLU A 63 -18.34 -2.37 42.11
CA GLU A 63 -19.21 -1.52 42.90
C GLU A 63 -19.42 -0.23 42.11
N ARG A 64 -20.47 -0.20 41.28
CA ARG A 64 -20.91 1.02 40.62
C ARG A 64 -21.32 2.00 41.71
N ALA A 65 -20.49 3.01 41.92
CA ALA A 65 -20.85 4.15 42.76
C ALA A 65 -22.22 4.71 42.31
N PRO A 66 -23.13 5.06 43.24
CA PRO A 66 -24.39 5.67 42.88
C PRO A 66 -24.12 6.98 42.16
N MET A 67 -24.59 7.10 40.91
CA MET A 67 -24.57 8.35 40.17
C MET A 67 -25.34 9.41 40.97
N ARG A 68 -24.61 10.35 41.58
CA ARG A 68 -25.19 11.63 41.98
C ARG A 68 -25.47 12.41 40.69
N PRO A 69 -26.70 12.87 40.45
CA PRO A 69 -26.95 13.84 39.39
C PRO A 69 -26.09 15.06 39.69
N VAL A 70 -25.14 15.36 38.81
CA VAL A 70 -24.48 16.66 38.83
C VAL A 70 -25.51 17.65 38.30
N GLU A 71 -26.09 18.45 39.19
CA GLU A 71 -26.81 19.65 38.78
C GLU A 71 -25.82 20.57 38.07
N LEU A 72 -25.97 20.68 36.75
CA LEU A 72 -25.23 21.65 35.97
C LEU A 72 -25.59 23.05 36.50
N PRO A 73 -24.60 23.91 36.84
CA PRO A 73 -24.89 25.28 37.20
C PRO A 73 -25.61 25.97 36.03
N PRO A 74 -26.55 26.89 36.30
CA PRO A 74 -27.27 27.58 35.25
C PRO A 74 -26.28 28.31 34.33
N ILE A 75 -26.47 28.14 33.03
CA ILE A 75 -25.70 28.81 31.98
C ILE A 75 -25.83 30.32 32.19
N VAL A 76 -24.74 30.96 32.63
CA VAL A 76 -24.62 32.41 32.59
C VAL A 76 -24.50 32.80 31.12
N GLN A 77 -25.54 33.39 30.55
CA GLN A 77 -25.45 34.02 29.24
C GLN A 77 -24.55 35.24 29.38
N GLU A 78 -23.29 35.14 28.94
CA GLU A 78 -22.45 36.30 28.76
C GLU A 78 -23.04 37.17 27.64
N LYS A 79 -23.44 38.38 28.01
CA LYS A 79 -23.87 39.41 27.06
C LYS A 79 -22.67 39.74 26.16
N PRO A 80 -22.81 39.76 24.83
CA PRO A 80 -21.73 40.15 23.94
C PRO A 80 -21.30 41.59 24.26
N PRO A 81 -19.98 41.89 24.24
CA PRO A 81 -19.49 43.21 24.57
C PRO A 81 -20.00 44.25 23.57
N GLU A 82 -20.55 45.35 24.08
CA GLU A 82 -20.87 46.53 23.28
C GLU A 82 -19.56 47.12 22.73
N VAL A 83 -19.40 47.06 21.41
CA VAL A 83 -18.33 47.74 20.70
C VAL A 83 -18.59 49.24 20.77
N ARG A 84 -17.86 49.95 21.63
CA ARG A 84 -17.73 51.41 21.55
C ARG A 84 -16.70 51.75 20.48
N THR A 85 -17.16 52.35 19.39
CA THR A 85 -16.31 53.01 18.39
C THR A 85 -16.03 54.45 18.82
N ASP A 86 -14.94 54.65 19.55
CA ASP A 86 -14.30 55.96 19.66
C ASP A 86 -12.89 55.82 19.09
N ILE A 87 -12.70 56.27 17.85
CA ILE A 87 -11.39 56.35 17.20
C ILE A 87 -10.88 57.78 17.40
N ASP A 88 -9.83 57.93 18.21
CA ASP A 88 -9.07 59.17 18.36
C ASP A 88 -8.06 59.29 17.20
N PRO A 89 -8.10 60.33 16.35
CA PRO A 89 -7.22 60.44 15.20
C PRO A 89 -5.86 61.04 15.60
N THR A 90 -4.91 60.20 16.00
CA THR A 90 -3.48 60.58 15.97
C THR A 90 -2.86 60.18 14.62
N PRO A 91 -2.25 61.12 13.86
CA PRO A 91 -1.59 60.79 12.60
C PRO A 91 -0.26 60.07 12.87
N ILE A 92 -0.18 58.80 12.49
CA ILE A 92 1.07 58.03 12.46
C ILE A 92 1.80 58.36 11.16
N ASN A 93 2.95 59.02 11.27
CA ASN A 93 3.84 59.32 10.16
C ASN A 93 4.79 58.12 9.96
N ILE A 94 4.55 57.31 8.92
CA ILE A 94 5.41 56.16 8.57
C ILE A 94 6.40 56.63 7.50
N GLN A 95 7.67 56.77 7.87
CA GLN A 95 8.77 56.83 6.92
C GLN A 95 9.05 55.41 6.41
N VAL A 96 8.93 55.21 5.10
CA VAL A 96 9.32 53.97 4.42
C VAL A 96 10.81 54.05 4.12
N THR A 97 11.60 53.20 4.77
CA THR A 97 12.97 52.89 4.36
C THR A 97 12.97 51.47 3.81
N GLU A 98 13.24 51.32 2.52
CA GLU A 98 13.40 50.00 1.88
C GLU A 98 14.70 49.32 2.35
N PRO A 99 14.68 48.06 2.81
CA PRO A 99 15.88 47.27 2.93
C PRO A 99 16.02 46.32 1.72
N THR A 100 17.14 46.47 1.02
CA THR A 100 17.67 45.51 0.05
C THR A 100 17.81 44.11 0.68
N PRO A 101 17.38 43.01 0.05
CA PRO A 101 17.56 41.68 0.60
C PRO A 101 18.97 41.15 0.32
N GLU A 102 19.79 41.00 1.36
CA GLU A 102 20.94 40.09 1.33
C GLU A 102 20.46 38.65 1.62
N PRO A 103 20.97 37.63 0.91
CA PRO A 103 20.58 36.23 1.14
C PRO A 103 21.14 35.72 2.48
N GLN A 104 20.24 35.38 3.39
CA GLN A 104 20.60 34.69 4.63
C GLN A 104 20.97 33.23 4.34
N PRO A 105 22.07 32.70 4.90
CA PRO A 105 22.41 31.29 4.75
C PRO A 105 21.37 30.41 5.46
N VAL A 106 20.99 29.32 4.79
CA VAL A 106 20.14 28.25 5.35
C VAL A 106 20.84 27.70 6.59
N THR A 107 20.34 28.04 7.77
CA THR A 107 20.75 27.38 9.00
C THR A 107 20.11 25.99 9.00
N LEU A 108 20.97 24.97 8.97
CA LEU A 108 20.59 23.59 9.25
C LEU A 108 19.85 23.59 10.60
N ILE A 109 18.56 23.26 10.61
CA ILE A 109 17.89 22.85 11.84
C ILE A 109 18.51 21.52 12.20
N GLU A 110 19.52 21.55 13.06
CA GLU A 110 19.99 20.38 13.78
C GLU A 110 18.78 19.86 14.58
N ILE A 111 18.25 18.70 14.20
CA ILE A 111 17.18 18.03 14.94
C ILE A 111 17.80 17.57 16.27
N THR A 112 17.87 18.48 17.22
CA THR A 112 18.18 18.21 18.61
C THR A 112 16.86 18.03 19.34
N ASP A 113 16.68 16.81 19.84
CA ASP A 113 15.69 16.35 20.82
C ASP A 113 14.27 16.90 20.69
N ILE A 114 13.43 16.14 19.97
CA ILE A 114 11.98 16.27 20.10
C ILE A 114 11.60 15.91 21.55
N ASP A 115 11.06 16.88 22.26
CA ASP A 115 10.43 16.72 23.57
C ASP A 115 9.50 15.47 23.55
N PRO A 116 9.75 14.46 24.39
CA PRO A 116 8.95 13.23 24.43
C PRO A 116 7.48 13.48 24.84
N SER A 117 7.11 14.70 25.23
CA SER A 117 5.73 15.08 25.57
C SER A 117 4.73 15.04 24.40
N THR A 118 5.20 14.87 23.16
CA THR A 118 4.33 14.77 21.96
C THR A 118 4.18 13.36 21.40
N ALA A 119 4.78 12.35 22.02
CA ALA A 119 4.48 10.96 21.72
C ALA A 119 3.11 10.60 22.33
N GLU A 120 2.17 10.11 21.53
CA GLU A 120 0.91 9.58 22.05
C GLU A 120 1.23 8.51 23.11
N ALA A 121 0.79 8.76 24.34
CA ALA A 121 0.94 7.84 25.44
C ALA A 121 0.11 6.58 25.20
N ASN A 122 0.52 5.47 25.82
CA ASN A 122 -0.32 4.29 25.91
C ASN A 122 -1.70 4.65 26.52
N ALA A 123 -2.70 3.77 26.40
CA ALA A 123 -4.03 3.98 26.98
C ALA A 123 -4.03 4.28 28.50
N ASP A 124 -2.91 4.06 29.19
CA ASP A 124 -2.67 4.35 30.61
C ASP A 124 -1.79 5.59 30.89
N GLY A 125 -1.39 6.35 29.87
CA GLY A 125 -0.60 7.58 30.05
C GLY A 125 0.90 7.37 30.27
N SER A 126 1.43 6.15 30.18
CA SER A 126 2.87 5.90 30.31
C SER A 126 3.65 6.26 29.03
N PRO A 127 4.89 6.81 29.12
CA PRO A 127 5.77 6.95 27.97
C PRO A 127 6.17 5.56 27.49
N GLY A 128 5.52 5.07 26.43
CA GLY A 128 5.90 3.82 25.79
C GLY A 128 7.31 3.95 25.21
N ASP A 129 8.15 2.94 25.39
CA ASP A 129 9.45 2.89 24.74
C ASP A 129 9.24 2.85 23.21
N PRO A 130 9.69 3.86 22.44
CA PRO A 130 9.55 3.88 20.98
C PRO A 130 10.31 2.73 20.28
N LEU A 131 11.16 2.01 21.03
CA LEU A 131 11.91 0.81 20.62
C LEU A 131 11.24 -0.50 21.02
N ALA A 132 10.11 -0.48 21.75
CA ALA A 132 9.42 -1.70 22.15
C ALA A 132 8.95 -2.51 20.92
N VAL A 133 9.36 -3.77 20.86
CA VAL A 133 8.95 -4.75 19.86
C VAL A 133 8.17 -5.84 20.59
N THR A 134 6.93 -6.11 20.18
CA THR A 134 6.14 -7.23 20.71
C THR A 134 6.23 -8.40 19.74
N ASP A 135 6.93 -9.47 20.12
CA ASP A 135 7.03 -10.73 19.35
C ASP A 135 5.83 -11.66 19.58
N VAL A 136 4.63 -11.11 19.80
CA VAL A 136 3.44 -11.92 20.01
C VAL A 136 2.88 -12.34 18.65
N GLN A 137 3.08 -13.61 18.32
CA GLN A 137 2.46 -14.28 17.18
C GLN A 137 0.95 -14.40 17.46
N VAL A 138 0.16 -13.43 16.99
CA VAL A 138 -1.30 -13.50 17.07
C VAL A 138 -1.79 -14.49 16.01
N GLY A 139 -2.52 -15.51 16.48
CA GLY A 139 -2.83 -16.73 15.76
C GLY A 139 -3.64 -16.57 14.46
N ASP A 140 -3.19 -17.37 13.49
CA ASP A 140 -3.89 -18.12 12.44
C ASP A 140 -4.97 -17.44 11.58
N THR A 141 -4.52 -16.94 10.42
CA THR A 141 -5.05 -17.38 9.11
C THR A 141 -3.88 -17.53 8.13
N GLY A 142 -3.73 -18.74 7.57
CA GLY A 142 -2.54 -19.27 6.92
C GLY A 142 -1.87 -18.45 5.79
N ALA A 143 -0.55 -18.70 5.62
CA ALA A 143 0.34 -18.50 4.46
C ALA A 143 0.34 -17.15 3.67
N PHE A 144 -0.55 -16.20 3.98
CA PHE A 144 -0.70 -14.91 3.28
C PHE A 144 -0.27 -13.70 4.12
N MET A 145 0.14 -13.93 5.38
CA MET A 145 0.84 -12.93 6.18
C MET A 145 2.30 -12.86 5.74
N ALA A 146 2.85 -11.65 5.65
CA ALA A 146 4.26 -11.32 5.39
C ALA A 146 4.72 -11.10 3.94
N ILE A 147 3.94 -10.31 3.18
CA ILE A 147 4.54 -9.39 2.18
C ILE A 147 3.91 -8.01 2.39
N GLY A 148 4.71 -7.02 2.81
CA GLY A 148 4.23 -5.65 3.08
C GLY A 148 3.48 -5.46 4.39
N THR A 149 3.29 -6.52 5.19
CA THR A 149 2.69 -6.48 6.52
C THR A 149 3.82 -6.55 7.57
N GLY A 150 4.22 -5.41 8.12
CA GLY A 150 5.15 -5.41 9.26
C GLY A 150 4.53 -6.11 10.45
N ASN A 151 5.26 -7.06 11.07
CA ASN A 151 4.92 -7.66 12.36
C ASN A 151 5.08 -6.66 13.50
N LYS A 152 4.30 -5.57 13.49
CA LYS A 152 4.34 -4.53 14.53
C LYS A 152 2.89 -4.15 14.85
N GLY A 153 2.56 -4.04 16.14
CA GLY A 153 1.19 -3.92 16.69
C GLY A 153 0.30 -2.78 16.18
N ALA A 154 0.70 -2.02 15.16
CA ALA A 154 -0.06 -0.98 14.47
C ALA A 154 -0.52 -1.35 13.05
N GLY A 155 -0.38 -2.63 12.64
CA GLY A 155 -0.81 -3.11 11.32
C GLY A 155 -0.01 -2.55 10.14
N ILE A 156 -0.45 -2.80 8.91
CA ILE A 156 0.29 -2.41 7.69
C ILE A 156 0.40 -0.90 7.47
N PHE A 157 -0.48 -0.13 8.10
CA PHE A 157 -0.54 1.33 7.97
C PHE A 157 0.24 2.07 9.06
N GLY A 158 0.69 1.37 10.10
CA GLY A 158 1.35 1.95 11.28
C GLY A 158 2.71 2.61 11.01
N LEU A 159 3.27 2.47 9.80
CA LEU A 159 4.48 3.20 9.39
C LEU A 159 4.22 4.62 8.91
N ARG A 160 2.97 4.99 8.64
CA ARG A 160 2.63 6.30 8.05
C ARG A 160 2.58 7.44 9.08
N THR A 161 2.51 7.13 10.37
CA THR A 161 2.34 8.10 11.45
C THR A 161 3.40 7.97 12.55
N GLY A 162 3.60 9.06 13.30
CA GLY A 162 4.34 9.10 14.57
C GLY A 162 5.68 8.35 14.56
N PRO A 163 5.95 7.51 15.59
CA PRO A 163 7.17 6.72 15.68
C PRO A 163 7.39 5.76 14.50
N GLY A 164 6.31 5.28 13.86
CA GLY A 164 6.40 4.42 12.68
C GLY A 164 7.07 5.10 11.51
N ARG A 165 6.69 6.35 11.24
CA ARG A 165 7.26 7.18 10.18
C ARG A 165 8.72 7.50 10.43
N ILE A 166 9.09 7.81 11.67
CA ILE A 166 10.49 8.04 12.07
C ILE A 166 11.33 6.78 11.84
N ARG A 167 10.81 5.60 12.22
CA ARG A 167 11.50 4.32 11.99
C ARG A 167 11.68 4.04 10.50
N ALA A 168 10.65 4.22 9.70
CA ALA A 168 10.71 4.05 8.25
C ALA A 168 11.73 5.00 7.59
N ALA A 169 11.75 6.28 8.01
CA ALA A 169 12.74 7.26 7.57
C ALA A 169 14.18 6.87 7.95
N ARG A 170 14.41 6.27 9.12
CA ARG A 170 15.73 5.78 9.52
C ARG A 170 16.19 4.56 8.71
N GLN A 171 15.26 3.74 8.22
CA GLN A 171 15.57 2.53 7.43
C GLN A 171 16.08 2.83 6.01
N THR A 172 15.93 4.07 5.52
CA THR A 172 16.56 4.49 4.25
C THR A 172 18.07 4.68 4.38
N GLY A 173 18.59 4.84 5.61
CA GLY A 173 20.01 5.05 5.88
C GLY A 173 20.52 6.46 5.56
N ASN A 174 19.68 7.36 5.02
CA ASN A 174 20.03 8.75 4.75
C ASN A 174 18.95 9.72 5.26
N PRO A 175 19.21 10.43 6.38
CA PRO A 175 18.28 11.42 6.95
C PRO A 175 17.94 12.58 6.01
N GLU A 176 18.89 13.05 5.20
CA GLU A 176 18.66 14.15 4.25
C GLU A 176 17.66 13.75 3.19
N THR A 177 17.79 12.53 2.63
CA THR A 177 16.84 11.98 1.66
C THR A 177 15.43 11.87 2.26
N ALA A 178 15.31 11.43 3.51
CA ALA A 178 14.02 11.32 4.18
C ALA A 178 13.37 12.70 4.46
N ALA A 179 14.19 13.69 4.84
CA ALA A 179 13.74 15.07 5.00
C ALA A 179 13.27 15.68 3.67
N LEU A 180 14.01 15.43 2.58
CA LEU A 180 13.68 15.87 1.24
C LEU A 180 12.32 15.31 0.79
N ARG A 181 12.12 13.99 0.93
CA ARG A 181 10.83 13.32 0.66
C ARG A 181 9.70 13.97 1.44
N THR A 182 9.91 14.19 2.74
CA THR A 182 8.90 14.79 3.62
C THR A 182 8.51 16.20 3.16
N SER A 183 9.51 17.04 2.85
CA SER A 183 9.26 18.39 2.33
C SER A 183 8.48 18.37 1.02
N SER A 184 8.91 17.53 0.06
CA SER A 184 8.25 17.42 -1.24
C SER A 184 6.81 16.93 -1.13
N ILE A 185 6.55 15.94 -0.27
CA ILE A 185 5.21 15.42 -0.04
C ILE A 185 4.32 16.49 0.59
N GLU A 186 4.78 17.16 1.64
CA GLU A 186 4.01 18.24 2.28
C GLU A 186 3.70 19.39 1.32
N ALA A 187 4.61 19.71 0.40
CA ALA A 187 4.34 20.68 -0.66
C ALA A 187 3.27 20.20 -1.65
N ALA A 188 3.31 18.93 -2.06
CA ALA A 188 2.29 18.31 -2.91
C ALA A 188 0.90 18.31 -2.23
N LEU A 189 0.83 17.98 -0.94
CA LEU A 189 -0.43 17.98 -0.19
C LEU A 189 -1.01 19.39 -0.02
N ARG A 190 -0.16 20.40 0.17
CA ARG A 190 -0.60 21.80 0.12
C ARG A 190 -1.13 22.17 -1.26
N TRP A 191 -0.48 21.71 -2.33
CA TRP A 191 -0.96 21.93 -3.70
C TRP A 191 -2.33 21.28 -3.92
N PHE A 192 -2.50 19.98 -3.58
CA PHE A 192 -3.80 19.31 -3.68
C PHE A 192 -4.88 20.06 -2.89
N LYS A 193 -4.61 20.48 -1.65
CA LYS A 193 -5.56 21.26 -0.84
C LYS A 193 -5.99 22.56 -1.53
N ARG A 194 -5.08 23.29 -2.17
CA ARG A 194 -5.41 24.55 -2.89
C ARG A 194 -6.31 24.33 -4.11
N HIS A 195 -6.30 23.12 -4.66
CA HIS A 195 -6.98 22.79 -5.92
C HIS A 195 -8.23 21.92 -5.76
N GLN A 196 -8.57 21.53 -4.53
CA GLN A 196 -9.76 20.74 -4.25
C GLN A 196 -11.02 21.55 -4.55
N SER A 197 -11.97 20.95 -5.27
CA SER A 197 -13.28 21.54 -5.52
C SER A 197 -14.11 21.63 -4.23
N PRO A 198 -15.07 22.58 -4.13
CA PRO A 198 -15.88 22.76 -2.92
C PRO A 198 -16.62 21.49 -2.44
N ASN A 199 -16.99 20.61 -3.37
CA ASN A 199 -17.65 19.32 -3.13
C ASN A 199 -16.68 18.19 -2.71
N GLY A 200 -15.37 18.42 -2.72
CA GLY A 200 -14.35 17.47 -2.25
C GLY A 200 -13.53 16.78 -3.34
N MET A 201 -13.92 16.88 -4.60
CA MET A 201 -13.22 16.21 -5.71
C MET A 201 -12.00 16.97 -6.20
N TRP A 202 -11.17 16.30 -7.00
CA TRP A 202 -10.20 16.94 -7.89
C TRP A 202 -10.65 16.76 -9.33
N ASP A 203 -11.21 17.84 -9.86
CA ASP A 203 -11.76 17.94 -11.21
C ASP A 203 -10.64 18.05 -12.24
N VAL A 204 -10.49 17.06 -13.12
CA VAL A 204 -9.34 16.93 -14.01
C VAL A 204 -9.15 18.14 -14.93
N ASP A 205 -10.24 18.71 -15.43
CA ASP A 205 -10.19 19.80 -16.40
C ASP A 205 -10.57 21.17 -15.81
N GLN A 206 -11.07 21.24 -14.56
CA GLN A 206 -11.37 22.52 -13.88
C GLN A 206 -10.64 22.78 -12.55
N TYR A 207 -9.82 21.87 -12.01
CA TYR A 207 -9.18 22.04 -10.69
C TYR A 207 -8.43 23.37 -10.50
N GLN A 208 -7.85 23.91 -11.58
CA GLN A 208 -7.12 25.18 -11.59
C GLN A 208 -8.00 26.38 -11.20
N ALA A 209 -9.32 26.30 -11.36
CA ALA A 209 -10.26 27.34 -10.97
C ALA A 209 -10.37 27.49 -9.45
N ASN A 210 -10.07 26.44 -8.68
CA ASN A 210 -10.13 26.45 -7.22
C ASN A 210 -8.92 27.12 -6.56
N CYS A 211 -7.82 27.25 -7.30
CA CYS A 211 -6.58 27.83 -6.83
C CYS A 211 -6.77 29.31 -6.44
N PRO A 212 -6.53 29.72 -5.17
CA PRO A 212 -6.78 31.09 -4.73
C PRO A 212 -5.70 32.07 -5.18
N ASP A 213 -4.52 31.57 -5.58
CA ASP A 213 -3.34 32.39 -5.87
C ASP A 213 -3.58 33.33 -7.06
N VAL A 214 -3.19 34.60 -6.93
CA VAL A 214 -3.32 35.59 -8.00
C VAL A 214 -2.22 35.35 -9.04
N GLY A 215 -2.57 35.38 -10.33
CA GLY A 215 -1.61 35.23 -11.43
C GLY A 215 -1.90 34.03 -12.33
N MET A 216 -0.84 33.48 -12.91
CA MET A 216 -0.94 32.37 -13.85
C MET A 216 -1.51 31.13 -13.16
N LYS A 217 -2.63 30.62 -13.69
CA LYS A 217 -3.26 29.39 -13.22
C LYS A 217 -2.58 28.18 -13.86
N CYS A 218 -2.67 27.04 -13.18
CA CYS A 218 -2.28 25.77 -13.77
C CYS A 218 -3.11 25.48 -15.02
N GLU A 219 -2.52 24.70 -15.91
CA GLU A 219 -3.16 24.23 -17.12
C GLU A 219 -4.19 23.11 -16.82
N PRO A 220 -5.32 23.06 -17.53
CA PRO A 220 -6.29 21.98 -17.37
C PRO A 220 -5.71 20.65 -17.84
N GLY A 221 -6.13 19.56 -17.22
CA GLY A 221 -5.95 18.22 -17.77
C GLY A 221 -6.98 17.91 -18.86
N VAL A 222 -6.95 16.67 -19.33
CA VAL A 222 -7.92 16.11 -20.27
C VAL A 222 -8.62 14.95 -19.60
N ASN A 223 -9.94 15.06 -19.41
CA ASN A 223 -10.77 13.96 -18.95
C ASN A 223 -11.03 12.98 -20.11
N GLN A 224 -10.03 12.16 -20.45
CA GLN A 224 -10.04 11.32 -21.66
C GLN A 224 -11.15 10.24 -21.70
N ALA A 225 -11.73 9.88 -20.55
CA ALA A 225 -12.68 8.76 -20.45
C ALA A 225 -13.92 9.07 -19.60
N GLY A 226 -14.19 10.34 -19.27
CA GLY A 226 -15.34 10.76 -18.44
C GLY A 226 -15.18 10.50 -16.94
N ASP A 227 -14.47 9.44 -16.54
CA ASP A 227 -14.30 9.05 -15.14
C ASP A 227 -12.91 9.39 -14.55
N ALA A 228 -12.14 10.27 -15.20
CA ALA A 228 -10.81 10.62 -14.72
C ALA A 228 -10.84 11.30 -13.34
N ASP A 229 -11.92 12.02 -13.02
CA ASP A 229 -12.13 12.68 -11.72
C ASP A 229 -12.19 11.69 -10.56
N ILE A 230 -12.78 10.50 -10.78
CA ILE A 230 -12.82 9.42 -9.79
C ILE A 230 -11.40 8.97 -9.47
N ALA A 231 -10.61 8.65 -10.50
CA ALA A 231 -9.24 8.21 -10.33
C ALA A 231 -8.36 9.30 -9.69
N CYS A 232 -8.42 10.55 -10.18
CA CYS A 232 -7.63 11.66 -9.66
C CYS A 232 -8.00 12.01 -8.21
N THR A 233 -9.29 11.96 -7.85
CA THR A 233 -9.71 12.15 -6.46
C THR A 233 -9.20 11.02 -5.56
N ALA A 234 -9.30 9.78 -6.02
CA ALA A 234 -8.77 8.63 -5.28
C ALA A 234 -7.24 8.68 -5.13
N TYR A 235 -6.50 9.11 -6.15
CA TYR A 235 -5.06 9.36 -6.07
C TYR A 235 -4.71 10.42 -5.02
N ALA A 236 -5.41 11.56 -5.04
CA ALA A 236 -5.19 12.63 -4.07
C ALA A 236 -5.49 12.14 -2.63
N ILE A 237 -6.60 11.41 -2.43
CA ILE A 237 -6.90 10.76 -1.14
C ILE A 237 -5.73 9.87 -0.72
N MET A 238 -5.23 9.02 -1.61
CA MET A 238 -4.10 8.14 -1.30
C MET A 238 -2.84 8.92 -0.91
N CYS A 239 -2.52 10.06 -1.53
CA CYS A 239 -1.37 10.88 -1.10
C CYS A 239 -1.54 11.37 0.35
N PHE A 240 -2.73 11.88 0.72
CA PHE A 240 -2.98 12.29 2.11
C PHE A 240 -2.86 11.11 3.08
N LEU A 241 -3.47 9.97 2.75
CA LEU A 241 -3.39 8.75 3.55
C LEU A 241 -1.94 8.24 3.66
N GLY A 242 -1.16 8.29 2.58
CA GLY A 242 0.24 7.86 2.56
C GLY A 242 1.14 8.71 3.46
N ALA A 243 0.81 9.99 3.61
CA ALA A 243 1.45 10.88 4.56
C ALA A 243 0.92 10.78 6.00
N GLY A 244 -0.04 9.89 6.27
CA GLY A 244 -0.59 9.66 7.61
C GLY A 244 -1.77 10.55 7.97
N TYR A 245 -2.41 11.22 7.00
CA TYR A 245 -3.56 12.08 7.23
C TYR A 245 -4.86 11.39 6.81
N ASP A 246 -5.60 10.82 7.76
CA ASP A 246 -6.94 10.26 7.52
C ASP A 246 -8.08 11.27 7.77
N HIS A 247 -9.32 10.85 7.53
CA HIS A 247 -10.52 11.69 7.62
C HIS A 247 -11.21 11.71 8.99
N ILE A 248 -10.77 10.89 9.96
CA ILE A 248 -11.36 10.78 11.30
C ILE A 248 -10.45 11.41 12.36
N THR A 249 -9.19 11.00 12.39
CA THR A 249 -8.21 11.38 13.40
C THR A 249 -7.91 12.88 13.34
N PRO A 250 -7.80 13.60 14.46
CA PRO A 250 -7.45 15.02 14.46
C PRO A 250 -6.14 15.31 13.74
N ASN A 251 -6.21 16.01 12.60
CA ASN A 251 -5.05 16.45 11.83
C ASN A 251 -5.38 17.64 10.92
N LYS A 252 -4.35 18.31 10.41
CA LYS A 252 -4.47 19.55 9.60
C LYS A 252 -5.15 19.38 8.24
N HIS A 253 -5.19 18.16 7.71
CA HIS A 253 -5.79 17.83 6.41
C HIS A 253 -7.13 17.09 6.54
N ARG A 254 -7.57 16.74 7.75
CA ARG A 254 -8.81 16.00 8.01
C ARG A 254 -10.02 16.52 7.23
N PRO A 255 -10.31 17.85 7.18
CA PRO A 255 -11.47 18.33 6.43
C PRO A 255 -11.36 18.13 4.92
N VAL A 256 -10.13 18.16 4.37
CA VAL A 256 -9.85 17.93 2.95
C VAL A 256 -10.14 16.47 2.61
N VAL A 257 -9.58 15.55 3.40
CA VAL A 257 -9.73 14.10 3.18
C VAL A 257 -11.17 13.67 3.41
N ALA A 258 -11.83 14.17 4.46
CA ALA A 258 -13.23 13.86 4.75
C ALA A 258 -14.15 14.23 3.58
N LYS A 259 -14.04 15.45 3.03
CA LYS A 259 -14.83 15.86 1.86
C LYS A 259 -14.58 14.97 0.65
N ALA A 260 -13.32 14.63 0.38
CA ALA A 260 -12.96 13.78 -0.74
C ALA A 260 -13.52 12.36 -0.60
N VAL A 261 -13.44 11.77 0.60
CA VAL A 261 -14.01 10.44 0.89
C VAL A 261 -15.53 10.47 0.75
N GLU A 262 -16.22 11.48 1.27
CA GLU A 262 -17.68 11.61 1.10
C GLU A 262 -18.08 11.77 -0.37
N TRP A 263 -17.33 12.57 -1.14
CA TRP A 263 -17.57 12.70 -2.57
C TRP A 263 -17.37 11.38 -3.30
N LEU A 264 -16.29 10.64 -2.98
CA LEU A 264 -15.99 9.35 -3.57
C LEU A 264 -17.09 8.33 -3.27
N LEU A 265 -17.56 8.24 -2.02
CA LEU A 265 -18.70 7.39 -1.65
C LEU A 265 -19.96 7.72 -2.46
N ALA A 266 -20.22 9.02 -2.72
CA ALA A 266 -21.35 9.44 -3.53
C ALA A 266 -21.23 9.04 -5.02
N GLN A 267 -20.03 8.72 -5.51
CA GLN A 267 -19.82 8.20 -6.87
C GLN A 267 -20.06 6.69 -6.98
N GLN A 268 -20.18 5.98 -5.85
CA GLN A 268 -20.34 4.53 -5.87
C GLN A 268 -21.73 4.15 -6.39
N LYS A 269 -21.79 3.31 -7.42
CA LYS A 269 -23.03 2.69 -7.88
C LYS A 269 -23.53 1.68 -6.82
N ALA A 270 -24.81 1.35 -6.88
CA ALA A 270 -25.45 0.48 -5.87
C ALA A 270 -24.80 -0.92 -5.74
N ASP A 271 -24.23 -1.41 -6.85
CA ASP A 271 -23.49 -2.67 -6.96
C ASP A 271 -22.04 -2.59 -6.48
N GLY A 272 -21.53 -1.39 -6.14
CA GLY A 272 -20.17 -1.17 -5.69
C GLY A 272 -19.23 -0.59 -6.74
N LEU A 273 -19.65 -0.50 -8.00
CA LEU A 273 -18.82 -0.04 -9.11
C LEU A 273 -18.53 1.47 -9.01
N PHE A 274 -17.31 1.84 -9.38
CA PHE A 274 -16.88 3.23 -9.57
C PHE A 274 -16.51 3.42 -11.03
N GLY A 275 -17.03 4.47 -11.67
CA GLY A 275 -16.85 4.70 -13.10
C GLY A 275 -17.36 3.54 -13.96
N GLU A 276 -16.71 3.31 -15.09
CA GLU A 276 -17.02 2.21 -16.01
C GLU A 276 -15.93 1.15 -16.06
N ARG A 277 -14.65 1.55 -16.01
CA ARG A 277 -13.50 0.67 -16.22
C ARG A 277 -12.83 0.28 -14.90
N ASN A 278 -12.16 -0.86 -14.93
CA ASN A 278 -11.37 -1.41 -13.85
C ASN A 278 -10.22 -0.52 -13.42
N TYR A 279 -9.75 0.41 -14.27
CA TYR A 279 -8.66 1.31 -13.94
C TYR A 279 -9.07 2.27 -12.81
N GLU A 280 -10.00 3.19 -13.07
CA GLU A 280 -10.54 4.09 -12.06
C GLU A 280 -11.20 3.33 -10.89
N HIS A 281 -11.86 2.21 -11.17
CA HIS A 281 -12.50 1.40 -10.15
C HIS A 281 -11.50 0.81 -9.14
N ALA A 282 -10.40 0.24 -9.61
CA ALA A 282 -9.37 -0.32 -8.73
C ALA A 282 -8.69 0.77 -7.90
N VAL A 283 -8.39 1.92 -8.49
CA VAL A 283 -7.80 3.08 -7.78
C VAL A 283 -8.73 3.58 -6.68
N ALA A 284 -10.04 3.73 -6.97
CA ALA A 284 -11.04 4.11 -5.97
C ALA A 284 -11.20 3.06 -4.86
N THR A 285 -11.21 1.78 -5.22
CA THR A 285 -11.27 0.66 -4.28
C THR A 285 -10.08 0.67 -3.34
N MET A 286 -8.88 0.89 -3.87
CA MET A 286 -7.66 1.03 -3.07
C MET A 286 -7.77 2.20 -2.08
N ALA A 287 -8.20 3.37 -2.53
CA ALA A 287 -8.35 4.55 -1.69
C ALA A 287 -9.34 4.32 -0.53
N LEU A 288 -10.50 3.68 -0.79
CA LEU A 288 -11.47 3.36 0.26
C LEU A 288 -10.97 2.29 1.23
N ALA A 289 -10.28 1.26 0.71
CA ALA A 289 -9.69 0.22 1.55
C ALA A 289 -8.61 0.81 2.47
N GLU A 290 -7.72 1.66 1.96
CA GLU A 290 -6.72 2.34 2.80
C GLU A 290 -7.37 3.30 3.81
N ALA A 291 -8.38 4.08 3.39
CA ALA A 291 -9.11 4.96 4.30
C ALA A 291 -9.75 4.17 5.45
N LEU A 292 -10.39 3.03 5.16
CA LEU A 292 -10.93 2.11 6.16
C LEU A 292 -9.83 1.57 7.07
N GLY A 293 -8.75 1.06 6.50
CA GLY A 293 -7.66 0.43 7.25
C GLY A 293 -6.91 1.40 8.16
N MET A 294 -6.81 2.68 7.78
CA MET A 294 -6.15 3.71 8.58
C MET A 294 -7.05 4.32 9.66
N SER A 295 -8.33 4.57 9.35
CA SER A 295 -9.24 5.29 10.25
C SER A 295 -10.13 4.37 11.10
N ASN A 296 -10.27 3.10 10.70
CA ASN A 296 -11.28 2.18 11.20
C ASN A 296 -12.72 2.76 11.11
N ASP A 297 -12.99 3.66 10.16
CA ASP A 297 -14.33 4.19 9.92
C ASP A 297 -15.26 3.11 9.39
N GLN A 298 -16.10 2.58 10.28
CA GLN A 298 -16.98 1.46 9.98
C GLN A 298 -18.01 1.77 8.89
N ARG A 299 -18.29 3.04 8.59
CA ARG A 299 -19.15 3.43 7.46
C ARG A 299 -18.56 3.01 6.13
N LEU A 300 -17.23 2.92 6.03
CA LEU A 300 -16.52 2.53 4.80
C LEU A 300 -16.50 1.02 4.57
N ARG A 301 -16.74 0.19 5.60
CA ARG A 301 -16.59 -1.27 5.48
C ARG A 301 -17.48 -1.87 4.40
N THR A 302 -18.77 -1.52 4.39
CA THR A 302 -19.72 -2.06 3.41
C THR A 302 -19.44 -1.52 1.99
N PRO A 303 -19.30 -0.19 1.78
CA PRO A 303 -18.88 0.37 0.50
C PRO A 303 -17.58 -0.24 -0.05
N ALA A 304 -16.55 -0.35 0.78
CA ALA A 304 -15.26 -0.90 0.37
C ALA A 304 -15.37 -2.40 0.03
N GLN A 305 -16.12 -3.20 0.80
CA GLN A 305 -16.35 -4.61 0.45
C GLN A 305 -17.06 -4.75 -0.89
N LYS A 306 -18.12 -3.97 -1.15
CA LYS A 306 -18.81 -4.00 -2.44
C LYS A 306 -17.88 -3.65 -3.61
N ALA A 307 -16.99 -2.68 -3.42
CA ALA A 307 -16.00 -2.32 -4.43
C ALA A 307 -15.02 -3.48 -4.69
N VAL A 308 -14.54 -4.13 -3.63
CA VAL A 308 -13.71 -5.34 -3.73
C VAL A 308 -14.45 -6.47 -4.45
N ASP A 309 -15.73 -6.68 -4.15
CA ASP A 309 -16.55 -7.72 -4.79
C ASP A 309 -16.65 -7.49 -6.31
N VAL A 310 -16.72 -6.24 -6.77
CA VAL A 310 -16.68 -5.90 -8.20
C VAL A 310 -15.32 -6.20 -8.83
N VAL A 311 -14.20 -5.90 -8.14
CA VAL A 311 -12.86 -6.30 -8.60
C VAL A 311 -12.80 -7.81 -8.78
N ILE A 312 -13.29 -8.60 -7.81
CA ILE A 312 -13.33 -10.06 -7.89
C ILE A 312 -14.21 -10.51 -9.06
N ALA A 313 -15.42 -9.97 -9.19
CA ALA A 313 -16.38 -10.35 -10.22
C ALA A 313 -15.88 -10.05 -11.64
N ARG A 314 -15.02 -9.05 -11.81
CA ARG A 314 -14.45 -8.67 -13.11
C ARG A 314 -13.12 -9.37 -13.43
N GLN A 315 -12.65 -10.27 -12.57
CA GLN A 315 -11.44 -11.06 -12.84
C GLN A 315 -11.72 -12.11 -13.93
N ALA A 316 -10.85 -12.16 -14.95
CA ALA A 316 -10.91 -13.18 -15.98
C ALA A 316 -10.78 -14.58 -15.36
N GLN A 317 -11.43 -15.57 -15.99
CA GLN A 317 -11.38 -16.96 -15.56
C GLN A 317 -10.61 -17.79 -16.59
N ASP A 318 -9.73 -18.65 -16.12
CA ASP A 318 -8.99 -19.61 -16.93
C ASP A 318 -9.98 -20.63 -17.51
N PRO A 319 -10.11 -20.69 -18.86
CA PRO A 319 -10.99 -21.64 -19.50
C PRO A 319 -10.61 -23.09 -19.16
N ASP A 320 -9.31 -23.36 -18.97
CA ASP A 320 -8.75 -24.70 -18.80
C ASP A 320 -8.60 -25.12 -17.33
N ALA A 321 -8.89 -24.23 -16.39
CA ALA A 321 -8.83 -24.56 -14.96
C ALA A 321 -9.82 -25.67 -14.60
N LYS A 322 -9.29 -26.71 -13.96
CA LYS A 322 -10.05 -27.87 -13.45
C LYS A 322 -10.96 -27.49 -12.28
N ASP A 323 -10.46 -26.65 -11.37
CA ASP A 323 -11.22 -26.11 -10.26
C ASP A 323 -11.65 -24.68 -10.58
N LYS A 324 -12.95 -24.47 -10.81
CA LYS A 324 -13.50 -23.16 -11.14
C LYS A 324 -13.47 -22.19 -9.95
N ALA A 325 -13.34 -22.66 -8.71
CA ALA A 325 -13.19 -21.78 -7.54
C ALA A 325 -11.81 -21.09 -7.47
N TYR A 326 -10.81 -21.62 -8.20
CA TYR A 326 -9.44 -21.11 -8.25
C TYR A 326 -9.02 -20.73 -9.67
N ALA A 327 -9.99 -20.56 -10.58
CA ALA A 327 -9.75 -20.27 -11.99
C ALA A 327 -9.45 -18.80 -12.29
N GLY A 328 -9.36 -17.91 -11.30
CA GLY A 328 -9.04 -16.50 -11.56
C GLY A 328 -7.73 -16.34 -12.35
N LEU A 329 -7.63 -15.27 -13.13
CA LEU A 329 -6.41 -14.87 -13.84
C LEU A 329 -6.10 -13.40 -13.53
N ALA A 330 -6.13 -12.55 -14.56
CA ALA A 330 -5.90 -11.12 -14.48
C ALA A 330 -7.17 -10.34 -14.85
N TRP A 331 -7.03 -9.04 -15.08
CA TRP A 331 -8.12 -8.13 -15.40
C TRP A 331 -7.93 -7.48 -16.77
N ASP A 332 -9.05 -7.15 -17.40
CA ASP A 332 -9.12 -6.27 -18.57
C ASP A 332 -9.88 -5.00 -18.18
N TYR A 333 -10.15 -4.09 -19.13
CA TYR A 333 -10.71 -2.78 -18.81
C TYR A 333 -12.12 -2.80 -18.22
N VAL A 334 -13.03 -3.70 -18.58
CA VAL A 334 -14.45 -3.57 -18.14
C VAL A 334 -15.05 -4.89 -17.66
N ALA A 335 -14.76 -5.99 -18.32
CA ALA A 335 -15.38 -7.29 -18.04
C ALA A 335 -14.33 -8.40 -17.97
N PRO A 336 -14.65 -9.55 -17.36
CA PRO A 336 -13.81 -10.73 -17.43
C PRO A 336 -13.46 -11.09 -18.88
N ASN A 337 -12.18 -11.11 -19.22
CA ASN A 337 -11.72 -11.41 -20.57
C ASN A 337 -10.44 -12.26 -20.53
N ALA A 338 -10.59 -13.57 -20.67
CA ALA A 338 -9.45 -14.50 -20.72
C ALA A 338 -8.57 -14.29 -21.96
N ALA A 339 -9.12 -13.75 -23.04
CA ALA A 339 -8.39 -13.53 -24.30
C ALA A 339 -7.54 -12.26 -24.30
N ARG A 340 -7.71 -11.36 -23.31
CA ARG A 340 -6.91 -10.15 -23.14
C ARG A 340 -6.79 -9.79 -21.67
N ASN A 341 -5.75 -10.29 -21.02
CA ASN A 341 -5.36 -9.88 -19.68
C ASN A 341 -4.42 -8.68 -19.78
N ASP A 342 -4.84 -7.53 -19.26
CA ASP A 342 -4.09 -6.27 -19.30
C ASP A 342 -3.23 -6.12 -18.04
N THR A 343 -1.92 -6.05 -18.21
CA THR A 343 -0.99 -6.02 -17.08
C THR A 343 -1.14 -4.75 -16.24
N SER A 344 -1.39 -3.60 -16.87
CA SER A 344 -1.54 -2.31 -16.19
C SER A 344 -2.77 -2.30 -15.29
N VAL A 345 -3.91 -2.73 -15.83
CA VAL A 345 -5.17 -2.86 -15.07
C VAL A 345 -5.04 -3.91 -13.96
N SER A 346 -4.34 -5.02 -14.24
CA SER A 346 -4.11 -6.09 -13.26
C SER A 346 -3.24 -5.62 -12.09
N GLY A 347 -2.23 -4.78 -12.35
CA GLY A 347 -1.41 -4.15 -11.32
C GLY A 347 -2.24 -3.32 -10.34
N TRP A 348 -3.11 -2.44 -10.85
CA TRP A 348 -4.03 -1.66 -10.02
C TRP A 348 -5.00 -2.54 -9.23
N SER A 349 -5.59 -3.55 -9.88
CA SER A 349 -6.52 -4.48 -9.24
C SER A 349 -5.86 -5.22 -8.08
N MET A 350 -4.61 -5.68 -8.24
CA MET A 350 -3.89 -6.33 -7.15
C MET A 350 -3.47 -5.39 -6.03
N MET A 351 -3.09 -4.14 -6.32
CA MET A 351 -2.84 -3.14 -5.27
C MET A 351 -4.11 -2.84 -4.46
N ALA A 352 -5.28 -2.80 -5.12
CA ALA A 352 -6.56 -2.65 -4.46
C ALA A 352 -6.89 -3.85 -3.56
N LEU A 353 -6.75 -5.09 -4.07
CA LEU A 353 -6.95 -6.31 -3.28
C LEU A 353 -5.96 -6.41 -2.11
N LYS A 354 -4.70 -6.00 -2.30
CA LYS A 354 -3.71 -6.01 -1.23
C LYS A 354 -4.05 -4.99 -0.13
N SER A 355 -4.54 -3.82 -0.51
CA SER A 355 -5.02 -2.81 0.45
C SER A 355 -6.27 -3.28 1.18
N ALA A 356 -7.18 -3.97 0.48
CA ALA A 356 -8.38 -4.59 1.04
C ALA A 356 -8.04 -5.66 2.09
N LEU A 357 -7.10 -6.56 1.80
CA LEU A 357 -6.56 -7.51 2.78
C LEU A 357 -6.03 -6.80 4.02
N GLY A 358 -5.26 -5.73 3.82
CA GLY A 358 -4.71 -4.90 4.89
C GLY A 358 -5.76 -4.22 5.79
N ALA A 359 -6.92 -3.94 5.22
CA ALA A 359 -8.07 -3.37 5.93
C ALA A 359 -9.02 -4.45 6.52
N GLY A 360 -8.68 -5.74 6.38
CA GLY A 360 -9.50 -6.85 6.86
C GLY A 360 -10.77 -7.09 6.04
N LEU A 361 -10.75 -6.78 4.74
CA LEU A 361 -11.81 -7.10 3.78
C LEU A 361 -11.57 -8.46 3.11
N GLN A 362 -12.63 -9.07 2.60
CA GLN A 362 -12.58 -10.39 1.96
C GLN A 362 -12.23 -10.26 0.49
N VAL A 363 -11.17 -10.95 0.05
CA VAL A 363 -10.70 -10.93 -1.35
C VAL A 363 -10.87 -12.27 -2.08
N GLY A 364 -11.49 -13.26 -1.42
CA GLY A 364 -11.70 -14.60 -1.95
C GLY A 364 -10.40 -15.26 -2.47
N ASN A 365 -10.52 -15.99 -3.57
CA ASN A 365 -9.40 -16.69 -4.21
C ASN A 365 -8.71 -15.87 -5.31
N SER A 366 -9.02 -14.58 -5.46
CA SER A 366 -8.52 -13.77 -6.58
C SER A 366 -7.00 -13.68 -6.63
N MET A 367 -6.34 -13.61 -5.47
CA MET A 367 -4.87 -13.61 -5.39
C MET A 367 -4.25 -14.96 -5.79
N HIS A 368 -4.96 -16.08 -5.62
CA HIS A 368 -4.45 -17.39 -6.06
C HIS A 368 -4.46 -17.49 -7.58
N GLY A 369 -5.59 -17.14 -8.20
CA GLY A 369 -5.73 -17.18 -9.65
C GLY A 369 -4.71 -16.30 -10.39
N ALA A 370 -4.45 -15.10 -9.88
CA ALA A 370 -3.45 -14.19 -10.45
C ALA A 370 -2.03 -14.78 -10.50
N LYS A 371 -1.68 -15.78 -9.66
CA LYS A 371 -0.39 -16.50 -9.75
C LYS A 371 -0.25 -17.28 -11.05
N VAL A 372 -1.35 -17.91 -11.49
CA VAL A 372 -1.36 -18.70 -12.74
C VAL A 372 -1.13 -17.80 -13.93
N TRP A 373 -1.82 -16.64 -13.98
CA TRP A 373 -1.59 -15.63 -14.99
C TRP A 373 -0.15 -15.13 -15.03
N LEU A 374 0.40 -14.73 -13.88
CA LEU A 374 1.77 -14.20 -13.76
C LEU A 374 2.79 -15.18 -14.37
N GLU A 375 2.71 -16.45 -13.96
CA GLU A 375 3.61 -17.52 -14.42
C GLU A 375 3.48 -17.77 -15.93
N ARG A 376 2.25 -17.89 -16.44
CA ARG A 376 2.00 -18.14 -17.86
C ARG A 376 2.46 -16.97 -18.73
N ALA A 377 2.08 -15.75 -18.36
CA ALA A 377 2.42 -14.54 -19.09
C ALA A 377 3.94 -14.31 -19.13
N TRP A 378 4.64 -14.48 -18.00
CA TRP A 378 6.09 -14.32 -17.96
C TRP A 378 6.81 -15.38 -18.81
N LYS A 379 6.41 -16.65 -18.72
CA LYS A 379 7.01 -17.73 -19.53
C LYS A 379 6.77 -17.54 -21.02
N ALA A 380 5.56 -17.12 -21.41
CA ALA A 380 5.23 -16.83 -22.80
C ALA A 380 6.07 -15.67 -23.37
N ALA A 381 6.35 -14.64 -22.56
CA ALA A 381 7.21 -13.53 -22.95
C ALA A 381 8.71 -13.87 -22.96
N ASN A 382 9.13 -14.89 -22.21
CA ASN A 382 10.53 -15.28 -22.03
C ASN A 382 10.73 -16.79 -22.35
N PRO A 383 10.69 -17.23 -23.61
CA PRO A 383 10.74 -18.66 -23.97
C PRO A 383 12.02 -19.38 -23.50
N ASP A 384 13.14 -18.66 -23.40
CA ASP A 384 14.43 -19.17 -22.92
C ASP A 384 14.64 -18.94 -21.40
N TRP A 385 13.57 -18.71 -20.62
CA TRP A 385 13.67 -18.32 -19.20
C TRP A 385 14.53 -19.25 -18.34
N LYS A 386 14.61 -20.55 -18.68
CA LYS A 386 15.45 -21.54 -17.97
C LYS A 386 16.95 -21.26 -18.05
N LYS A 387 17.39 -20.44 -19.02
CA LYS A 387 18.78 -20.04 -19.23
C LYS A 387 19.09 -18.69 -18.57
N LEU A 388 18.10 -18.01 -17.99
CA LEU A 388 18.31 -16.72 -17.36
C LEU A 388 19.07 -16.90 -16.05
N ASP A 389 20.14 -16.12 -15.91
CA ASP A 389 20.81 -15.95 -14.62
C ASP A 389 20.00 -14.95 -13.77
N PRO A 390 19.61 -15.31 -12.53
CA PRO A 390 18.82 -14.40 -11.69
C PRO A 390 19.57 -13.10 -11.35
N TYR A 391 20.90 -13.13 -11.20
CA TYR A 391 21.67 -11.96 -10.75
C TYR A 391 22.15 -11.06 -11.89
N GLN A 392 22.28 -11.58 -13.11
CA GLN A 392 22.77 -10.83 -14.27
C GLN A 392 21.76 -10.71 -15.42
N GLY A 393 20.81 -11.62 -15.50
CA GLY A 393 19.82 -11.68 -16.57
C GLY A 393 18.76 -10.60 -16.45
N THR A 394 18.13 -10.30 -17.58
CA THR A 394 16.98 -9.38 -17.70
C THR A 394 15.82 -10.12 -18.35
N SER A 395 14.60 -9.90 -17.86
CA SER A 395 13.38 -10.43 -18.46
C SER A 395 12.32 -9.35 -18.68
N VAL A 396 11.37 -9.63 -19.56
CA VAL A 396 10.24 -8.74 -19.86
C VAL A 396 8.95 -9.31 -19.31
N PHE A 397 8.04 -8.44 -18.86
CA PHE A 397 6.65 -8.83 -18.62
C PHE A 397 5.76 -8.18 -19.69
N PRO A 398 4.83 -8.92 -20.30
CA PRO A 398 4.09 -8.42 -21.46
C PRO A 398 3.04 -7.37 -21.08
N TYR A 399 2.69 -6.49 -22.00
CA TYR A 399 1.61 -5.52 -21.81
C TYR A 399 0.24 -6.21 -21.74
N THR A 400 0.00 -7.18 -22.64
CA THR A 400 -1.19 -8.04 -22.62
C THR A 400 -0.84 -9.51 -22.80
N PHE A 401 -1.68 -10.38 -22.22
CA PHE A 401 -1.60 -11.83 -22.35
C PHE A 401 -2.96 -12.43 -22.72
N ASP A 402 -2.99 -13.30 -23.72
CA ASP A 402 -4.16 -14.08 -24.11
C ASP A 402 -4.05 -15.49 -23.50
N ALA A 403 -4.83 -15.75 -22.47
CA ALA A 403 -4.85 -17.05 -21.78
C ALA A 403 -5.53 -18.17 -22.57
N THR A 404 -6.19 -17.87 -23.69
CA THR A 404 -6.81 -18.87 -24.58
C THR A 404 -5.83 -19.41 -25.62
N SER A 405 -4.75 -18.67 -25.89
CA SER A 405 -3.75 -19.03 -26.91
C SER A 405 -2.30 -18.93 -26.45
N ASP A 406 -2.06 -18.56 -25.19
CA ASP A 406 -0.75 -18.27 -24.59
C ASP A 406 0.08 -17.24 -25.38
N LYS A 407 -0.59 -16.30 -26.05
CA LYS A 407 0.05 -15.22 -26.81
C LYS A 407 0.26 -13.99 -25.94
N VAL A 408 1.34 -13.27 -26.23
CA VAL A 408 1.71 -12.04 -25.54
C VAL A 408 1.98 -10.92 -26.51
N ASP A 409 1.65 -9.70 -26.08
CA ASP A 409 2.22 -8.48 -26.64
C ASP A 409 3.56 -8.17 -25.93
N LYS A 410 4.61 -7.88 -26.71
CA LYS A 410 5.98 -7.74 -26.21
C LYS A 410 6.33 -6.34 -25.70
N GLU A 411 5.40 -5.38 -25.76
CA GLU A 411 5.58 -4.12 -25.02
C GLU A 411 5.81 -4.42 -23.53
N HIS A 412 6.85 -3.83 -22.92
CA HIS A 412 7.31 -4.24 -21.59
C HIS A 412 6.61 -3.50 -20.46
N LEU A 413 6.17 -4.25 -19.46
CA LEU A 413 5.68 -3.77 -18.16
C LEU A 413 6.33 -4.55 -17.01
N SER A 414 7.65 -4.78 -17.11
CA SER A 414 8.41 -5.54 -16.10
C SER A 414 8.27 -4.99 -14.69
N CYS A 415 8.05 -3.68 -14.52
CA CYS A 415 7.83 -3.07 -13.21
C CYS A 415 6.50 -3.45 -12.57
N VAL A 416 5.43 -3.48 -13.36
CA VAL A 416 4.14 -3.98 -12.90
C VAL A 416 4.25 -5.47 -12.62
N GLY A 417 4.79 -6.26 -13.56
CA GLY A 417 5.03 -7.70 -13.39
C GLY A 417 5.85 -8.04 -12.13
N ALA A 418 6.92 -7.30 -11.85
CA ALA A 418 7.73 -7.46 -10.64
C ALA A 418 6.92 -7.18 -9.36
N LEU A 419 6.16 -6.08 -9.35
CA LEU A 419 5.31 -5.74 -8.20
C LEU A 419 4.23 -6.81 -7.97
N CYS A 420 3.61 -7.29 -9.04
CA CYS A 420 2.67 -8.40 -9.03
C CYS A 420 3.31 -9.67 -8.44
N ALA A 421 4.51 -10.04 -8.91
CA ALA A 421 5.26 -11.19 -8.42
C ALA A 421 5.52 -11.09 -6.91
N ILE A 422 5.93 -9.91 -6.44
CA ILE A 422 6.08 -9.64 -5.00
C ILE A 422 4.75 -9.88 -4.28
N TYR A 423 3.65 -9.25 -4.69
CA TYR A 423 2.36 -9.43 -3.99
C TYR A 423 1.83 -10.86 -4.02
N LEU A 424 2.27 -11.66 -4.99
CA LEU A 424 1.87 -13.04 -5.19
C LEU A 424 2.78 -14.06 -4.51
N GLY A 425 3.82 -13.62 -3.80
CA GLY A 425 4.64 -14.48 -2.95
C GLY A 425 6.05 -14.76 -3.46
N HIS A 426 6.48 -14.14 -4.55
CA HIS A 426 7.87 -14.27 -5.00
C HIS A 426 8.78 -13.43 -4.11
N HIS A 427 9.96 -13.96 -3.82
CA HIS A 427 10.97 -13.34 -2.97
C HIS A 427 12.29 -13.20 -3.72
N LYS A 428 13.26 -12.49 -3.12
CA LYS A 428 14.60 -12.36 -3.68
C LYS A 428 15.22 -13.74 -3.95
N GLY A 429 16.00 -13.84 -5.02
CA GLY A 429 16.55 -15.09 -5.56
C GLY A 429 15.63 -15.81 -6.55
N ASP A 430 14.34 -15.45 -6.64
CA ASP A 430 13.45 -15.96 -7.68
C ASP A 430 13.83 -15.39 -9.06
N VAL A 431 14.04 -16.27 -10.04
CA VAL A 431 14.52 -15.86 -11.38
C VAL A 431 13.57 -14.90 -12.09
N MET A 432 12.26 -15.05 -11.93
CA MET A 432 11.28 -14.14 -12.54
C MET A 432 11.39 -12.75 -11.92
N LEU A 433 11.34 -12.67 -10.60
CA LEU A 433 11.40 -11.40 -9.89
C LEU A 433 12.75 -10.69 -10.08
N GLU A 434 13.86 -11.41 -9.91
CA GLU A 434 15.20 -10.84 -10.00
C GLU A 434 15.48 -10.27 -11.40
N THR A 435 15.14 -11.03 -12.45
CA THR A 435 15.41 -10.60 -13.83
C THR A 435 14.50 -9.46 -14.29
N MET A 436 13.26 -9.36 -13.79
CA MET A 436 12.42 -8.18 -14.02
C MET A 436 12.96 -6.96 -13.28
N ALA A 437 13.41 -7.11 -12.04
CA ALA A 437 14.03 -6.03 -11.28
C ALA A 437 15.32 -5.53 -11.94
N ASN A 438 16.13 -6.43 -12.52
CA ASN A 438 17.31 -6.06 -13.30
C ASN A 438 16.94 -5.28 -14.57
N SER A 439 15.86 -5.65 -15.25
CA SER A 439 15.34 -4.90 -16.40
C SER A 439 14.94 -3.48 -16.03
N ILE A 440 14.29 -3.28 -14.87
CA ILE A 440 13.93 -1.95 -14.37
C ILE A 440 15.19 -1.09 -14.18
N MET A 441 16.20 -1.62 -13.49
CA MET A 441 17.45 -0.88 -13.23
C MET A 441 18.22 -0.56 -14.51
N LYS A 442 18.17 -1.45 -15.51
CA LYS A 442 18.90 -1.27 -16.78
C LYS A 442 18.20 -0.32 -17.75
N ASN A 443 16.88 -0.41 -17.86
CA ASN A 443 16.14 0.22 -18.97
C ASN A 443 15.26 1.38 -18.50
N ASP A 444 14.76 1.34 -17.26
CA ASP A 444 13.70 2.23 -16.78
C ASP A 444 14.13 3.06 -15.55
N PHE A 445 15.45 3.19 -15.32
CA PHE A 445 16.00 4.07 -14.29
C PHE A 445 15.83 5.55 -14.69
N PRO A 446 15.11 6.37 -13.92
CA PRO A 446 14.86 7.76 -14.30
C PRO A 446 16.08 8.62 -14.00
N THR A 447 16.65 9.25 -15.03
CA THR A 447 17.85 10.10 -14.90
C THR A 447 17.56 11.59 -15.01
N THR A 448 16.45 11.97 -15.67
CA THR A 448 16.06 13.37 -15.88
C THR A 448 14.54 13.55 -15.82
N TRP A 449 14.10 14.79 -15.60
CA TRP A 449 12.71 15.21 -15.74
C TRP A 449 12.54 15.98 -17.07
N PRO A 450 11.44 15.81 -17.82
CA PRO A 450 10.31 14.91 -17.54
C PRO A 450 10.66 13.43 -17.81
N THR A 451 10.01 12.53 -17.08
CA THR A 451 10.12 11.07 -17.25
C THR A 451 8.73 10.44 -17.23
N ASN A 452 8.64 9.17 -17.63
CA ASN A 452 7.41 8.39 -17.55
C ASN A 452 7.01 8.19 -16.08
N THR A 453 6.07 9.00 -15.58
CA THR A 453 5.67 9.01 -14.18
C THR A 453 4.91 7.75 -13.76
N TYR A 454 4.24 7.09 -14.70
CA TYR A 454 3.63 5.78 -14.46
C TYR A 454 4.71 4.72 -14.17
N PHE A 455 5.74 4.65 -15.02
CA PHE A 455 6.89 3.79 -14.79
C PHE A 455 7.61 4.18 -13.51
N LEU A 456 7.88 5.48 -13.28
CA LEU A 456 8.51 5.98 -12.06
C LEU A 456 7.83 5.43 -10.80
N TYR A 457 6.50 5.46 -10.75
CA TYR A 457 5.74 4.95 -9.62
C TYR A 457 5.92 3.44 -9.42
N TYR A 458 5.61 2.63 -10.43
CA TYR A 458 5.73 1.16 -10.33
C TYR A 458 7.17 0.69 -10.13
N ASN A 459 8.14 1.32 -10.81
CA ASN A 459 9.57 1.04 -10.64
C ASN A 459 9.99 1.30 -9.21
N THR A 460 9.59 2.45 -8.64
CA THR A 460 9.91 2.80 -7.26
C THR A 460 9.32 1.79 -6.28
N LEU A 461 8.07 1.35 -6.48
CA LEU A 461 7.45 0.31 -5.67
C LEU A 461 8.23 -1.02 -5.74
N ALA A 462 8.51 -1.51 -6.96
CA ALA A 462 9.19 -2.78 -7.16
C ALA A 462 10.63 -2.77 -6.60
N VAL A 463 11.42 -1.73 -6.92
CA VAL A 463 12.81 -1.61 -6.47
C VAL A 463 12.89 -1.40 -4.96
N PHE A 464 11.95 -0.67 -4.36
CA PHE A 464 11.86 -0.56 -2.90
C PHE A 464 11.65 -1.92 -2.23
N GLN A 465 10.75 -2.74 -2.78
CA GLN A 465 10.48 -4.09 -2.26
C GLN A 465 11.70 -5.02 -2.39
N MET A 466 12.49 -4.88 -3.47
CA MET A 466 13.76 -5.61 -3.62
C MET A 466 14.81 -5.22 -2.59
N GLY A 467 14.76 -4.02 -1.99
CA GLY A 467 15.43 -3.71 -0.72
C GLY A 467 16.91 -4.11 -0.60
N ASP A 468 17.71 -3.95 -1.65
CA ASP A 468 19.14 -4.31 -1.73
C ASP A 468 19.97 -3.19 -2.40
N GLU A 469 21.08 -3.53 -3.06
CA GLU A 469 21.93 -2.55 -3.74
C GLU A 469 21.18 -1.74 -4.81
N ARG A 470 20.14 -2.33 -5.43
CA ARG A 470 19.27 -1.62 -6.38
C ARG A 470 18.51 -0.49 -5.69
N TRP A 471 17.98 -0.73 -4.50
CA TRP A 471 17.33 0.34 -3.72
C TRP A 471 18.33 1.42 -3.30
N LYS A 472 19.56 1.06 -2.91
CA LYS A 472 20.58 2.05 -2.55
C LYS A 472 20.93 2.96 -3.73
N GLN A 473 20.99 2.41 -4.94
CA GLN A 473 21.19 3.18 -6.18
C GLN A 473 19.96 4.00 -6.57
N TRP A 474 18.75 3.56 -6.21
CA TRP A 474 17.50 4.23 -6.55
C TRP A 474 17.14 5.38 -5.61
N ASP A 475 17.23 5.16 -4.29
CA ASP A 475 16.60 5.99 -3.27
C ASP A 475 16.97 7.47 -3.37
N ALA A 476 18.25 7.80 -3.16
CA ALA A 476 18.71 9.18 -3.12
C ALA A 476 18.63 9.88 -4.50
N PRO A 477 19.05 9.26 -5.62
CA PRO A 477 18.93 9.90 -6.93
C PRO A 477 17.49 10.21 -7.33
N VAL A 478 16.56 9.28 -7.11
CA VAL A 478 15.15 9.50 -7.48
C VAL A 478 14.47 10.50 -6.55
N ALA A 479 14.76 10.46 -5.25
CA ALA A 479 14.26 11.47 -4.32
C ALA A 479 14.72 12.87 -4.70
N LYS A 480 16.00 13.01 -5.08
CA LYS A 480 16.58 14.27 -5.54
C LYS A 480 15.97 14.72 -6.86
N LEU A 481 15.88 13.83 -7.86
CA LEU A 481 15.27 14.12 -9.15
C LEU A 481 13.87 14.71 -8.99
N LEU A 482 13.05 14.06 -8.17
CA LEU A 482 11.69 14.51 -7.90
C LEU A 482 11.66 15.85 -7.16
N SER A 483 12.53 16.05 -6.16
CA SER A 483 12.59 17.34 -5.47
C SER A 483 13.05 18.49 -6.38
N ASP A 484 14.05 18.26 -7.23
CA ASP A 484 14.58 19.27 -8.15
C ASP A 484 13.54 19.64 -9.22
N ALA A 485 12.72 18.68 -9.64
CA ALA A 485 11.66 18.89 -10.63
C ALA A 485 10.37 19.50 -10.03
N GLN A 486 10.25 19.56 -8.70
CA GLN A 486 9.06 20.09 -8.06
C GLN A 486 9.00 21.61 -8.22
N ARG A 487 7.83 22.11 -8.60
CA ARG A 487 7.58 23.55 -8.71
C ARG A 487 7.63 24.20 -7.33
N THR A 488 8.46 25.22 -7.18
CA THR A 488 8.68 25.95 -5.91
C THR A 488 8.39 27.46 -6.04
N ASP A 489 7.99 27.91 -7.23
CA ASP A 489 7.60 29.28 -7.49
C ASP A 489 6.36 29.68 -6.69
N ASP A 490 6.26 30.96 -6.31
CA ASP A 490 5.12 31.51 -5.54
C ASP A 490 3.90 31.74 -6.43
N THR A 491 3.38 30.65 -6.99
CA THR A 491 2.26 30.64 -7.92
C THR A 491 1.34 29.46 -7.64
N CYS A 492 0.27 29.37 -8.44
CA CYS A 492 -0.64 28.24 -8.47
C CYS A 492 0.07 26.87 -8.64
N PHE A 493 1.27 26.86 -9.23
CA PHE A 493 2.05 25.66 -9.52
C PHE A 493 2.80 25.11 -8.29
N ASN A 494 2.97 25.89 -7.23
CA ASN A 494 3.82 25.55 -6.09
C ASN A 494 3.45 24.20 -5.45
N GLY A 495 4.39 23.26 -5.42
CA GLY A 495 4.25 21.92 -4.88
C GLY A 495 3.86 20.84 -5.90
N SER A 496 3.63 21.20 -7.16
CA SER A 496 3.26 20.26 -8.23
C SER A 496 4.43 19.87 -9.14
N TRP A 497 4.18 18.95 -10.08
CA TRP A 497 5.13 18.54 -11.11
C TRP A 497 4.56 18.73 -12.52
N ASP A 498 5.35 19.33 -13.41
CA ASP A 498 4.96 19.59 -14.80
C ASP A 498 4.79 18.27 -15.59
N TYR A 499 3.61 18.02 -16.15
CA TYR A 499 3.33 16.75 -16.84
C TYR A 499 3.80 16.71 -18.30
N ALA A 500 4.08 17.87 -18.90
CA ALA A 500 4.48 17.97 -20.30
C ALA A 500 5.77 17.17 -20.56
N GLY A 501 5.72 16.25 -21.52
CA GLY A 501 6.86 15.41 -21.88
C GLY A 501 7.06 14.14 -21.03
N THR A 502 6.16 13.84 -20.08
CA THR A 502 6.23 12.59 -19.30
C THR A 502 5.91 11.33 -20.13
N LYS A 503 5.16 11.45 -21.24
CA LYS A 503 5.00 10.42 -22.29
C LYS A 503 4.61 9.01 -21.79
N PHE A 504 3.36 8.84 -21.33
CA PHE A 504 2.72 7.54 -21.07
C PHE A 504 1.22 7.59 -21.37
N HIS A 505 0.55 6.44 -21.54
CA HIS A 505 -0.90 6.41 -21.75
C HIS A 505 -1.65 7.08 -20.58
N GLY A 506 -2.40 8.14 -20.88
CA GLY A 506 -3.12 8.93 -19.88
C GLY A 506 -2.34 10.14 -19.34
N HIS A 507 -1.14 10.45 -19.85
CA HIS A 507 -0.37 11.61 -19.40
C HIS A 507 -1.12 12.95 -19.57
N ASP A 508 -2.05 13.04 -20.53
CA ASP A 508 -2.85 14.24 -20.74
C ASP A 508 -3.90 14.47 -19.65
N THR A 509 -4.14 13.51 -18.75
CA THR A 509 -4.85 13.76 -17.47
C THR A 509 -4.16 14.89 -16.69
N GLY A 510 -2.89 15.15 -16.99
CA GLY A 510 -2.25 16.42 -16.69
C GLY A 510 -1.59 16.45 -15.33
N ARG A 511 -1.43 17.66 -14.81
CA ARG A 511 -0.67 17.97 -13.60
C ARG A 511 -1.18 17.25 -12.34
N LEU A 512 -2.48 17.00 -12.24
CA LEU A 512 -3.06 16.23 -11.12
C LEU A 512 -2.43 14.83 -11.05
N LEU A 513 -2.37 14.14 -12.19
CA LEU A 513 -1.84 12.78 -12.25
C LEU A 513 -0.32 12.73 -12.08
N SER A 514 0.42 13.64 -12.72
CA SER A 514 1.89 13.71 -12.54
C SER A 514 2.27 14.01 -11.09
N THR A 515 1.54 14.93 -10.44
CA THR A 515 1.77 15.30 -9.04
C THR A 515 1.41 14.14 -8.10
N ALA A 516 0.34 13.40 -8.38
CA ALA A 516 0.00 12.21 -7.62
C ALA A 516 1.09 11.15 -7.71
N TYR A 517 1.52 10.76 -8.91
CA TYR A 517 2.55 9.73 -9.07
C TYR A 517 3.90 10.15 -8.48
N ALA A 518 4.29 11.43 -8.61
CA ALA A 518 5.49 11.95 -7.95
C ALA A 518 5.38 11.86 -6.41
N CYS A 519 4.25 12.29 -5.83
CA CYS A 519 4.01 12.24 -4.38
C CYS A 519 4.03 10.79 -3.87
N LEU A 520 3.24 9.91 -4.50
CA LEU A 520 3.14 8.50 -4.10
C LEU A 520 4.50 7.77 -4.21
N SER A 521 5.32 8.12 -5.20
CA SER A 521 6.69 7.60 -5.33
C SER A 521 7.58 8.05 -4.18
N GLN A 522 7.41 9.29 -3.69
CA GLN A 522 8.17 9.78 -2.55
C GLN A 522 7.78 9.07 -1.24
N GLU A 523 6.52 8.64 -1.10
CA GLU A 523 5.95 8.05 0.11
C GLU A 523 6.30 6.57 0.32
N VAL A 524 6.89 5.90 -0.67
CA VAL A 524 7.09 4.44 -0.69
C VAL A 524 7.71 3.87 0.60
N ILE A 525 8.64 4.61 1.19
CA ILE A 525 9.47 4.15 2.31
C ILE A 525 8.70 3.99 3.62
N TRP A 526 7.56 4.66 3.79
CA TRP A 526 6.70 4.56 4.97
C TRP A 526 5.28 4.09 4.64
N ARG A 527 4.92 3.93 3.36
CA ARG A 527 3.67 3.30 2.96
C ARG A 527 3.69 1.78 3.08
N TYR A 528 4.86 1.17 2.92
CA TYR A 528 5.01 -0.27 2.81
C TYR A 528 6.19 -0.77 3.64
N THR A 529 6.06 -1.97 4.21
CA THR A 529 7.25 -2.72 4.63
C THR A 529 7.88 -3.41 3.43
N ARG A 530 9.20 -3.60 3.50
CA ARG A 530 9.94 -4.39 2.51
C ARG A 530 9.64 -5.88 2.69
N VAL A 531 9.79 -6.65 1.61
CA VAL A 531 9.79 -8.11 1.67
C VAL A 531 10.97 -8.58 2.52
N GLU A 532 10.69 -9.39 3.55
CA GLU A 532 11.73 -9.95 4.41
C GLU A 532 12.58 -10.96 3.62
N LYS A 533 13.86 -11.08 3.98
CA LYS A 533 14.68 -12.22 3.56
C LYS A 533 14.19 -13.43 4.35
N LYS A 534 13.73 -14.48 3.65
CA LYS A 534 13.55 -15.79 4.27
C LYS A 534 14.89 -16.39 4.66
#